data_AF-A0AAV0V4F2-F1
#
_entry.id   AF-A0AAV0V4F2-F1
#
_cell.length_a   1.000
_cell.length_b   1.000
_cell.length_c   1.000
_cell.angle_alpha   90.00
_cell.angle_beta   90.00
_cell.angle_gamma   90.00
#
_symmetry.space_group_name_H-M   'P 1'
#
loop_
_entity.id
_entity.type
_entity.pdbx_description
1 polymer ?
#
loop_
_entity_poly.entity_id
_entity_poly.type
_entity_poly.pdbx_seq_one_letter_code
_entity_poly.pdbx_strand_id
1 'polypeptide(L)'
;MQFTVMPEFPTLPTPEVVAKTDQSITLRVQKPPRVDGSVQYKLQASYSEHGYVYYSWHDSVLFTGNKFPVKGLTHNTTYVFRVRVVHEAVRQCGEWSLPTPNVRTFTEEEDAKRSGTVFEHALKLEREQKSILQNQISKLTGMLDERKTSRGNDNKVQLHEDMLASRRVIDTRLGKLQLELSAQTMALQTIKSERAADEQMISELLNEQETLRSAQSDQQGQVQYELEMQTLRARLEKNEEALRKHQEQVNSSHEQILSYEASLEAKKSEIAQKEEEVERIMIDCNRMVQEQADLAHVKQLEVEDALLEAKTSLEQQLDINTYLREEVSRLREENHHLKNQIEEVDSEVVPKLVRLEDENEQLRAQLSRR
;
A
#
# COMPACT_ATOMS: atom_id res chain seq x y z
N MET A 1 -29.39 -32.74 16.83
CA MET A 1 -28.93 -31.43 16.32
C MET A 1 -28.74 -31.60 14.82
N GLN A 2 -29.46 -30.84 13.99
CA GLN A 2 -29.19 -30.82 12.54
C GLN A 2 -27.98 -29.91 12.32
N PHE A 3 -26.88 -30.48 11.81
CA PHE A 3 -25.78 -29.66 11.31
C PHE A 3 -26.24 -29.03 9.99
N THR A 4 -26.55 -27.74 10.03
CA THR A 4 -26.75 -26.95 8.81
C THR A 4 -25.42 -26.90 8.07
N VAL A 5 -25.29 -27.71 7.01
CA VAL A 5 -24.10 -27.71 6.15
C VAL A 5 -23.96 -26.29 5.59
N MET A 6 -22.79 -25.68 5.82
CA MET A 6 -22.53 -24.32 5.35
C MET A 6 -22.58 -24.33 3.82
N PRO A 7 -23.27 -23.37 3.15
CA PRO A 7 -23.23 -23.31 1.70
C PRO A 7 -21.79 -23.03 1.25
N GLU A 8 -21.19 -23.98 0.52
CA GLU A 8 -19.87 -23.80 -0.06
C GLU A 8 -19.90 -22.65 -1.07
N PHE A 9 -19.20 -21.56 -0.74
CA PHE A 9 -19.04 -20.44 -1.68
C PHE A 9 -18.12 -20.87 -2.82
N PRO A 10 -18.48 -20.60 -4.09
CA PRO A 10 -17.65 -20.97 -5.22
C PRO A 10 -16.33 -20.18 -5.19
N THR A 11 -15.22 -20.90 -5.08
CA THR A 11 -13.86 -20.33 -5.16
C THR A 11 -13.68 -19.65 -6.52
N LEU A 12 -13.26 -18.39 -6.52
CA LEU A 12 -13.10 -17.61 -7.75
C LEU A 12 -11.72 -17.84 -8.40
N PRO A 13 -11.64 -17.85 -9.73
CA PRO A 13 -10.35 -17.83 -10.43
C PRO A 13 -9.62 -16.50 -10.18
N THR A 14 -8.30 -16.52 -10.33
CA THR A 14 -7.44 -15.32 -10.24
C THR A 14 -7.98 -14.19 -11.13
N PRO A 15 -8.13 -12.95 -10.62
CA PRO A 15 -8.63 -11.84 -11.42
C PRO A 15 -7.60 -11.44 -12.50
N GLU A 16 -8.09 -11.08 -13.69
CA GLU A 16 -7.26 -10.68 -14.83
C GLU A 16 -7.08 -9.15 -14.83
N VAL A 17 -5.85 -8.65 -15.05
CA VAL A 17 -5.61 -7.20 -15.18
C VAL A 17 -5.75 -6.77 -16.63
N VAL A 18 -6.75 -5.95 -16.93
CA VAL A 18 -7.14 -5.60 -18.31
C VAL A 18 -6.68 -4.19 -18.72
N ALA A 19 -6.58 -3.25 -17.78
CA ALA A 19 -6.05 -1.91 -18.04
C ALA A 19 -5.27 -1.40 -16.83
N LYS A 20 -4.25 -0.59 -17.11
CA LYS A 20 -3.37 0.06 -16.12
C LYS A 20 -3.25 1.54 -16.49
N THR A 21 -3.13 2.37 -15.48
CA THR A 21 -2.84 3.80 -15.56
C THR A 21 -1.88 4.15 -14.41
N ASP A 22 -1.53 5.42 -14.26
CA ASP A 22 -0.70 5.94 -13.17
C ASP A 22 -1.32 5.74 -11.78
N GLN A 23 -2.65 5.91 -11.67
CA GLN A 23 -3.39 5.91 -10.39
C GLN A 23 -4.56 4.91 -10.32
N SER A 24 -4.79 4.13 -11.38
CA SER A 24 -5.85 3.11 -11.39
C SER A 24 -5.52 1.84 -12.18
N ILE A 25 -6.03 0.71 -11.69
CA ILE A 25 -5.90 -0.60 -12.32
C ILE A 25 -7.29 -1.22 -12.46
N THR A 26 -7.66 -1.63 -13.67
CA THR A 26 -8.94 -2.29 -13.95
C THR A 26 -8.78 -3.80 -13.94
N LEU A 27 -9.39 -4.42 -12.93
CA LEU A 27 -9.51 -5.88 -12.80
C LEU A 27 -10.72 -6.37 -13.57
N ARG A 28 -10.60 -7.54 -14.21
CA ARG A 28 -11.70 -8.34 -14.74
C ARG A 28 -11.86 -9.57 -13.88
N VAL A 29 -13.07 -9.79 -13.40
CA VAL A 29 -13.43 -10.91 -12.52
C VAL A 29 -14.47 -11.76 -13.23
N GLN A 30 -14.22 -13.06 -13.29
CA GLN A 30 -15.24 -14.00 -13.73
C GLN A 30 -16.28 -14.15 -12.63
N LYS A 31 -17.56 -13.97 -12.97
CA LYS A 31 -18.65 -14.19 -12.03
C LYS A 31 -18.82 -15.70 -11.79
N PRO A 32 -19.14 -16.14 -10.56
CA PRO A 32 -19.52 -17.53 -10.35
C PRO A 32 -20.80 -17.83 -11.15
N PRO A 33 -21.00 -19.08 -11.61
CA PRO A 33 -22.24 -19.49 -12.27
C PRO A 33 -23.44 -19.18 -11.38
N ARG A 34 -24.53 -18.68 -11.97
CA ARG A 34 -25.81 -18.56 -11.25
C ARG A 34 -26.38 -19.96 -11.03
N VAL A 35 -26.15 -20.51 -9.85
CA VAL A 35 -26.94 -21.63 -9.34
C VAL A 35 -28.38 -21.15 -9.13
N ASP A 36 -29.33 -22.05 -9.38
CA ASP A 36 -30.75 -21.74 -9.48
C ASP A 36 -31.31 -21.03 -8.24
N GLY A 37 -32.21 -20.05 -8.43
CA GLY A 37 -32.97 -19.45 -7.34
C GLY A 37 -32.31 -18.32 -6.52
N SER A 38 -32.21 -17.12 -7.12
CA SER A 38 -32.26 -15.80 -6.43
C SER A 38 -31.10 -15.28 -5.56
N VAL A 39 -30.01 -16.02 -5.30
CA VAL A 39 -28.92 -15.48 -4.45
C VAL A 39 -28.08 -14.42 -5.21
N GLN A 40 -28.23 -13.15 -4.81
CA GLN A 40 -27.40 -12.04 -5.31
C GLN A 40 -26.06 -11.97 -4.55
N TYR A 41 -25.07 -12.69 -5.07
CA TYR A 41 -23.68 -12.52 -4.64
C TYR A 41 -23.10 -11.18 -5.11
N LYS A 42 -22.46 -10.45 -4.20
CA LYS A 42 -21.55 -9.34 -4.52
C LYS A 42 -20.11 -9.85 -4.51
N LEU A 43 -19.23 -9.12 -5.18
CA LEU A 43 -17.80 -9.37 -5.23
C LEU A 43 -17.05 -8.31 -4.44
N GLN A 44 -15.94 -8.68 -3.82
CA GLN A 44 -15.05 -7.75 -3.15
C GLN A 44 -13.62 -8.00 -3.60
N ALA A 45 -12.97 -6.98 -4.14
CA ALA A 45 -11.54 -7.00 -4.43
C ALA A 45 -10.76 -6.49 -3.21
N SER A 46 -9.52 -6.93 -3.06
CA SER A 46 -8.59 -6.46 -2.05
C SER A 46 -7.21 -6.32 -2.69
N TYR A 47 -6.48 -5.26 -2.34
CA TYR A 47 -5.16 -4.98 -2.92
C TYR A 47 -4.10 -4.73 -1.84
N SER A 48 -2.86 -5.06 -2.15
CA SER A 48 -1.70 -4.86 -1.26
C SER A 48 -0.50 -4.36 -2.05
N GLU A 49 0.20 -3.37 -1.49
CA GLU A 49 1.48 -2.82 -1.98
C GLU A 49 2.68 -3.72 -1.59
N HIS A 50 2.51 -4.49 -0.51
CA HIS A 50 3.57 -5.30 0.11
C HIS A 50 3.38 -6.79 -0.20
N GLY A 51 2.52 -7.13 -1.18
CA GLY A 51 2.23 -8.51 -1.58
C GLY A 51 1.57 -9.32 -0.46
N TYR A 52 2.20 -10.43 -0.07
CA TYR A 52 1.64 -11.44 0.86
C TYR A 52 1.60 -11.03 2.35
N VAL A 53 2.02 -9.81 2.70
CA VAL A 53 1.98 -9.33 4.10
C VAL A 53 0.54 -9.20 4.58
N TYR A 54 0.18 -9.90 5.66
CA TYR A 54 -1.21 -10.07 6.09
C TYR A 54 -1.93 -8.77 6.49
N TYR A 55 -1.18 -7.76 6.97
CA TYR A 55 -1.72 -6.51 7.49
C TYR A 55 -1.73 -5.34 6.48
N SER A 56 -1.34 -5.56 5.21
CA SER A 56 -1.23 -4.49 4.19
C SER A 56 -2.35 -4.49 3.14
N TRP A 57 -3.47 -5.16 3.42
CA TRP A 57 -4.57 -5.36 2.48
C TRP A 57 -5.67 -4.30 2.62
N HIS A 58 -5.97 -3.64 1.51
CA HIS A 58 -7.02 -2.64 1.39
C HIS A 58 -8.24 -3.26 0.69
N ASP A 59 -9.32 -3.45 1.45
CA ASP A 59 -10.56 -4.02 0.96
C ASP A 59 -11.42 -2.97 0.22
N SER A 60 -11.86 -3.29 -0.98
CA SER A 60 -12.70 -2.42 -1.81
C SER A 60 -14.19 -2.49 -1.46
N VAL A 61 -14.97 -1.55 -2.02
CA VAL A 61 -16.43 -1.54 -1.97
C VAL A 61 -17.00 -2.74 -2.73
N LEU A 62 -18.08 -3.33 -2.19
CA LEU A 62 -18.78 -4.45 -2.83
C LEU A 62 -19.33 -4.07 -4.21
N PHE A 63 -19.02 -4.86 -5.24
CA PHE A 63 -19.44 -4.62 -6.62
C PHE A 63 -20.13 -5.83 -7.25
N THR A 64 -20.91 -5.58 -8.30
CA THR A 64 -21.64 -6.63 -9.05
C THR A 64 -21.27 -6.63 -10.55
N GLY A 65 -20.25 -5.85 -10.95
CA GLY A 65 -19.69 -5.84 -12.30
C GLY A 65 -18.80 -7.06 -12.60
N ASN A 66 -18.46 -7.27 -13.88
CA ASN A 66 -17.38 -8.17 -14.31
C ASN A 66 -16.04 -7.45 -14.50
N LYS A 67 -16.04 -6.12 -14.40
CA LYS A 67 -14.87 -5.25 -14.38
C LYS A 67 -14.95 -4.35 -13.15
N PHE A 68 -13.84 -4.11 -12.48
CA PHE A 68 -13.74 -3.24 -11.32
C PHE A 68 -12.47 -2.37 -11.42
N PRO A 69 -12.60 -1.03 -11.51
CA PRO A 69 -11.47 -0.11 -11.47
C PRO A 69 -11.08 0.18 -10.02
N VAL A 70 -9.92 -0.33 -9.58
CA VAL A 70 -9.28 0.11 -8.34
C VAL A 70 -8.64 1.47 -8.62
N LYS A 71 -9.01 2.50 -7.86
CA LYS A 71 -8.55 3.89 -8.03
C LYS A 71 -7.78 4.37 -6.79
N GLY A 72 -6.99 5.44 -6.93
CA GLY A 72 -6.24 6.03 -5.83
C GLY A 72 -4.97 5.25 -5.48
N LEU A 73 -4.42 4.53 -6.46
CA LEU A 73 -3.15 3.82 -6.32
C LEU A 73 -1.99 4.82 -6.43
N THR A 74 -0.90 4.58 -5.71
CA THR A 74 0.31 5.40 -5.81
C THR A 74 1.04 5.11 -7.13
N HIS A 75 1.68 6.14 -7.69
CA HIS A 75 2.40 6.04 -8.94
C HIS A 75 3.67 5.17 -8.79
N ASN A 76 4.01 4.43 -9.84
CA ASN A 76 5.24 3.62 -9.92
C ASN A 76 5.36 2.48 -8.87
N THR A 77 4.27 2.15 -8.17
CA THR A 77 4.21 1.17 -7.08
C THR A 77 3.70 -0.18 -7.58
N THR A 78 4.16 -1.27 -6.96
CA THR A 78 3.76 -2.64 -7.31
C THR A 78 2.62 -3.11 -6.43
N TYR A 79 1.56 -3.61 -7.07
CA TYR A 79 0.34 -4.08 -6.43
C TYR A 79 0.06 -5.55 -6.72
N VAL A 80 -0.55 -6.22 -5.74
CA VAL A 80 -1.12 -7.56 -5.87
C VAL A 80 -2.60 -7.50 -5.51
N PHE A 81 -3.44 -8.18 -6.30
CA PHE A 81 -4.91 -8.16 -6.14
C PHE A 81 -5.46 -9.56 -5.86
N ARG A 82 -6.51 -9.66 -5.05
CA ARG A 82 -7.30 -10.87 -4.81
C ARG A 82 -8.79 -10.52 -4.74
N VAL A 83 -9.69 -11.46 -5.02
CA VAL A 83 -11.14 -11.21 -5.01
C VAL A 83 -11.87 -12.34 -4.28
N ARG A 84 -12.91 -12.00 -3.50
CA ARG A 84 -13.81 -12.98 -2.86
C ARG A 84 -15.27 -12.74 -3.22
N VAL A 85 -16.08 -13.77 -3.01
CA VAL A 85 -17.55 -13.68 -3.03
C VAL A 85 -18.05 -13.20 -1.67
N VAL A 86 -19.04 -12.30 -1.64
CA VAL A 86 -19.70 -11.82 -0.42
C VAL A 86 -21.21 -11.95 -0.57
N HIS A 87 -21.85 -12.62 0.37
CA HIS A 87 -23.30 -12.77 0.46
C HIS A 87 -23.86 -11.77 1.47
N GLU A 88 -24.35 -10.64 0.95
CA GLU A 88 -24.76 -9.48 1.76
C GLU A 88 -25.85 -9.82 2.81
N ALA A 89 -26.91 -10.54 2.41
CA ALA A 89 -28.04 -10.81 3.30
C ALA A 89 -27.75 -11.78 4.47
N VAL A 90 -26.67 -12.57 4.42
CA VAL A 90 -26.24 -13.50 5.49
C VAL A 90 -24.91 -13.04 6.11
N ARG A 91 -24.33 -11.93 5.62
CA ARG A 91 -22.98 -11.43 5.98
C ARG A 91 -21.87 -12.47 5.91
N GLN A 92 -22.02 -13.48 5.05
CA GLN A 92 -21.01 -14.51 4.84
C GLN A 92 -20.08 -14.14 3.68
N CYS A 93 -18.80 -14.46 3.84
CA CYS A 93 -17.75 -14.26 2.85
C CYS A 93 -17.18 -15.62 2.44
N GLY A 94 -17.03 -15.83 1.13
CA GLY A 94 -16.27 -16.95 0.61
C GLY A 94 -14.76 -16.74 0.75
N GLU A 95 -14.00 -17.76 0.40
CA GLU A 95 -12.54 -17.69 0.35
C GLU A 95 -12.04 -16.66 -0.68
N TRP A 96 -10.82 -16.17 -0.47
CA TRP A 96 -10.13 -15.31 -1.42
C TRP A 96 -9.59 -16.13 -2.60
N SER A 97 -9.72 -15.60 -3.81
CA SER A 97 -9.02 -16.10 -4.99
C SER A 97 -7.51 -16.13 -4.77
N LEU A 98 -6.81 -16.95 -5.56
CA LEU A 98 -5.36 -16.82 -5.71
C LEU A 98 -5.00 -15.36 -6.09
N PRO A 99 -3.87 -14.82 -5.59
CA PRO A 99 -3.46 -13.46 -5.92
C PRO A 99 -3.00 -13.31 -7.38
N THR A 100 -3.08 -12.10 -7.92
CA THR A 100 -2.50 -11.78 -9.23
C THR A 100 -0.97 -11.84 -9.21
N PRO A 101 -0.33 -11.99 -10.39
CA PRO A 101 1.05 -11.54 -10.56
C PRO A 101 1.23 -10.08 -10.11
N ASN A 102 2.47 -9.73 -9.76
CA ASN A 102 2.85 -8.37 -9.39
C ASN A 102 2.55 -7.38 -10.53
N VAL A 103 1.73 -6.35 -10.26
CA VAL A 103 1.34 -5.34 -11.25
C VAL A 103 1.78 -3.96 -10.79
N ARG A 104 2.72 -3.37 -11.54
CA ARG A 104 3.19 -2.00 -11.32
C ARG A 104 2.27 -0.99 -12.04
N THR A 105 1.93 0.10 -11.37
CA THR A 105 1.40 1.33 -12.00
C THR A 105 2.56 2.04 -12.71
N PHE A 106 2.32 2.68 -13.85
CA PHE A 106 3.35 3.46 -14.56
C PHE A 106 2.85 4.88 -14.76
N THR A 107 3.74 5.86 -14.60
CA THR A 107 3.43 7.22 -15.01
C THR A 107 3.25 7.28 -16.53
N GLU A 108 2.45 8.23 -17.03
CA GLU A 108 2.26 8.42 -18.48
C GLU A 108 3.60 8.62 -19.21
N GLU A 109 4.56 9.30 -18.57
CA GLU A 109 5.91 9.49 -19.11
C GLU A 109 6.73 8.18 -19.17
N GLU A 110 6.64 7.32 -18.16
CA GLU A 110 7.32 6.00 -18.17
C GLU A 110 6.69 5.03 -19.15
N ASP A 111 5.35 5.03 -19.30
CA ASP A 111 4.66 4.18 -20.27
C ASP A 111 4.86 4.70 -21.72
N ALA A 112 4.96 6.02 -21.91
CA ALA A 112 5.40 6.64 -23.16
C ALA A 112 6.86 6.26 -23.50
N LYS A 113 7.78 6.25 -22.52
CA LYS A 113 9.16 5.76 -22.72
C LYS A 113 9.20 4.27 -23.07
N ARG A 114 8.39 3.44 -22.39
CA ARG A 114 8.29 1.99 -22.67
C ARG A 114 7.71 1.71 -24.04
N SER A 115 6.57 2.30 -24.39
CA SER A 115 5.98 2.17 -25.73
C SER A 115 6.91 2.74 -26.81
N GLY A 116 7.57 3.87 -26.56
CA GLY A 116 8.60 4.44 -27.43
C GLY A 116 9.76 3.48 -27.68
N THR A 117 10.34 2.87 -26.64
CA THR A 117 11.42 1.88 -26.81
C THR A 117 10.98 0.61 -27.56
N VAL A 118 9.75 0.15 -27.37
CA VAL A 118 9.20 -0.97 -28.14
C VAL A 118 8.99 -0.59 -29.60
N PHE A 119 8.50 0.62 -29.87
CA PHE A 119 8.31 1.15 -31.23
C PHE A 119 9.64 1.35 -31.96
N GLU A 120 10.64 1.97 -31.30
CA GLU A 120 12.01 2.10 -31.81
C GLU A 120 12.66 0.74 -32.11
N HIS A 121 12.47 -0.25 -31.23
CA HIS A 121 12.97 -1.61 -31.47
C HIS A 121 12.30 -2.28 -32.68
N ALA A 122 10.98 -2.13 -32.84
CA ALA A 122 10.26 -2.61 -34.03
C ALA A 122 10.72 -1.89 -35.31
N LEU A 123 10.88 -0.56 -35.24
CA LEU A 123 11.37 0.27 -36.35
C LEU A 123 12.81 -0.10 -36.76
N LYS A 124 13.65 -0.48 -35.79
CA LYS A 124 15.00 -0.97 -36.02
C LYS A 124 15.00 -2.32 -36.76
N LEU A 125 14.17 -3.28 -36.34
CA LEU A 125 14.02 -4.57 -37.03
C LEU A 125 13.53 -4.40 -38.48
N GLU A 126 12.56 -3.52 -38.73
CA GLU A 126 12.11 -3.14 -40.08
C GLU A 126 13.24 -2.55 -40.94
N ARG A 127 14.04 -1.63 -40.38
CA ARG A 127 15.22 -1.05 -41.06
C ARG A 127 16.28 -2.12 -41.39
N GLU A 128 16.52 -3.06 -40.49
CA GLU A 128 17.45 -4.17 -40.70
C GLU A 128 16.98 -5.11 -41.82
N GLN A 129 15.69 -5.50 -41.84
CA GLN A 129 15.11 -6.29 -42.93
C GLN A 129 15.20 -5.56 -44.28
N LYS A 130 14.89 -4.26 -44.31
CA LYS A 130 15.00 -3.44 -45.52
C LYS A 130 16.45 -3.36 -46.03
N SER A 131 17.43 -3.24 -45.13
CA SER A 131 18.85 -3.25 -45.51
C SER A 131 19.28 -4.57 -46.15
N ILE A 132 18.82 -5.71 -45.62
CA ILE A 132 19.11 -7.04 -46.17
C ILE A 132 18.55 -7.17 -47.60
N LEU A 133 17.29 -6.75 -47.82
CA LEU A 133 16.67 -6.75 -49.15
C LEU A 133 17.38 -5.82 -50.14
N GLN A 134 17.77 -4.62 -49.70
CA GLN A 134 18.47 -3.65 -50.55
C GLN A 134 19.88 -4.13 -50.97
N ASN A 135 20.58 -4.84 -50.07
CA ASN A 135 21.87 -5.47 -50.39
C ASN A 135 21.72 -6.62 -51.42
N GLN A 136 20.62 -7.39 -51.35
CA GLN A 136 20.33 -8.42 -52.35
C GLN A 136 20.04 -7.81 -53.73
N ILE A 137 19.25 -6.73 -53.80
CA ILE A 137 18.96 -6.00 -55.04
C ILE A 137 20.25 -5.43 -55.66
N SER A 138 21.11 -4.80 -54.85
CA SER A 138 22.38 -4.24 -55.32
C SER A 138 23.31 -5.30 -55.90
N LYS A 139 23.36 -6.50 -55.28
CA LYS A 139 24.14 -7.64 -55.76
C LYS A 139 23.63 -8.18 -57.10
N LEU A 140 22.32 -8.23 -57.31
CA LEU A 140 21.70 -8.63 -58.58
C LEU A 140 21.91 -7.58 -59.68
N THR A 141 21.95 -6.30 -59.33
CA THR A 141 22.19 -5.20 -60.28
C THR A 141 23.63 -5.22 -60.79
N GLY A 142 24.63 -5.38 -59.91
CA GLY A 142 26.05 -5.45 -60.31
C GLY A 142 26.34 -6.60 -61.28
N MET A 143 25.73 -7.76 -61.07
CA MET A 143 25.81 -8.92 -61.99
C MET A 143 25.21 -8.66 -63.38
N LEU A 144 24.40 -7.61 -63.54
CA LEU A 144 23.74 -7.28 -64.81
C LEU A 144 24.62 -6.35 -65.69
N ASP A 145 25.36 -5.44 -65.06
CA ASP A 145 26.16 -4.42 -65.76
C ASP A 145 27.51 -4.93 -66.27
N GLU A 146 28.14 -5.91 -65.59
CA GLU A 146 29.39 -6.55 -66.04
C GLU A 146 29.28 -7.22 -67.44
N ARG A 147 28.05 -7.46 -67.94
CA ARG A 147 27.81 -8.02 -69.28
C ARG A 147 27.85 -7.01 -70.45
N LYS A 148 27.98 -5.70 -70.21
CA LYS A 148 27.78 -4.68 -71.26
C LYS A 148 29.03 -3.99 -71.82
N THR A 149 30.20 -4.09 -71.18
CA THR A 149 31.36 -3.25 -71.53
C THR A 149 32.56 -4.02 -72.11
N SER A 150 32.46 -4.46 -73.36
CA SER A 150 33.65 -4.77 -74.18
C SER A 150 33.37 -4.73 -75.70
N ARG A 151 33.77 -3.64 -76.38
CA ARG A 151 34.09 -3.62 -77.83
C ARG A 151 34.67 -2.28 -78.32
N GLY A 152 35.94 -2.33 -78.76
CA GLY A 152 36.42 -1.62 -79.97
C GLY A 152 37.03 -0.21 -79.83
N ASN A 153 38.32 -0.07 -80.19
CA ASN A 153 38.76 0.73 -81.34
C ASN A 153 40.24 0.48 -81.70
N ASP A 154 40.64 0.78 -82.95
CA ASP A 154 41.93 0.38 -83.57
C ASP A 154 42.34 1.35 -84.72
N ASN A 155 43.59 1.27 -85.22
CA ASN A 155 44.21 1.94 -86.42
C ASN A 155 44.83 3.37 -86.28
N LYS A 156 45.69 3.92 -87.18
CA LYS A 156 46.95 3.56 -87.93
C LYS A 156 47.14 4.56 -89.13
N VAL A 157 48.30 4.88 -89.76
CA VAL A 157 49.75 5.03 -89.39
C VAL A 157 50.55 5.60 -90.63
N GLN A 158 51.80 6.11 -90.48
CA GLN A 158 52.85 6.41 -91.52
C GLN A 158 52.63 7.64 -92.48
N LEU A 159 53.61 8.51 -92.81
CA LEU A 159 54.91 8.44 -93.57
C LEU A 159 54.72 8.28 -95.11
N HIS A 160 55.52 8.80 -96.06
CA HIS A 160 56.88 9.42 -96.07
C HIS A 160 57.05 10.45 -97.26
N GLU A 161 58.29 10.78 -97.64
CA GLU A 161 58.74 11.85 -98.57
C GLU A 161 58.77 11.46 -100.07
N ASP A 162 59.07 12.43 -100.95
CA ASP A 162 60.01 12.20 -102.06
C ASP A 162 60.89 13.45 -102.38
N MET A 163 62.08 13.23 -102.92
CA MET A 163 63.20 14.20 -102.94
C MET A 163 63.69 14.60 -104.36
N LEU A 164 64.73 15.45 -104.39
CA LEU A 164 65.72 15.64 -105.47
C LEU A 164 65.44 16.59 -106.66
N ALA A 165 64.21 16.93 -107.02
CA ALA A 165 63.98 18.15 -107.85
C ALA A 165 64.22 19.44 -107.05
N SER A 166 64.17 19.31 -105.72
CA SER A 166 63.97 20.42 -104.80
C SER A 166 65.28 21.11 -104.39
N ARG A 167 66.44 20.44 -104.45
CA ARG A 167 67.71 20.81 -103.76
C ARG A 167 68.16 22.28 -103.83
N ARG A 168 68.13 22.97 -104.98
CA ARG A 168 68.56 24.39 -105.09
C ARG A 168 67.49 25.42 -104.69
N VAL A 169 66.21 25.07 -104.85
CA VAL A 169 65.11 25.84 -104.26
C VAL A 169 65.01 25.52 -102.77
N ILE A 170 65.42 24.31 -102.35
CA ILE A 170 65.63 23.88 -100.97
C ILE A 170 66.74 24.68 -100.32
N ASP A 171 67.87 24.99 -100.95
CA ASP A 171 68.94 25.74 -100.23
C ASP A 171 68.51 27.20 -99.93
N THR A 172 67.81 27.84 -100.86
CA THR A 172 67.27 29.20 -100.67
C THR A 172 66.00 29.24 -99.81
N ARG A 173 65.12 28.24 -99.95
CA ARG A 173 64.03 28.02 -98.98
C ARG A 173 64.56 27.53 -97.64
N LEU A 174 65.71 26.86 -97.53
CA LEU A 174 66.33 26.44 -96.26
C LEU A 174 66.86 27.66 -95.55
N GLY A 175 67.53 28.58 -96.22
CA GLY A 175 67.94 29.84 -95.59
C GLY A 175 66.74 30.61 -95.03
N LYS A 176 65.63 30.69 -95.79
CA LYS A 176 64.38 31.31 -95.33
C LYS A 176 63.68 30.51 -94.23
N LEU A 177 63.56 29.19 -94.38
CA LEU A 177 62.97 28.28 -93.41
C LEU A 177 63.83 28.18 -92.14
N GLN A 178 65.15 28.38 -92.18
CA GLN A 178 66.03 28.46 -91.01
C GLN A 178 65.85 29.79 -90.27
N LEU A 179 65.65 30.90 -91.00
CA LEU A 179 65.26 32.18 -90.41
C LEU A 179 63.84 32.15 -89.83
N GLU A 180 62.88 31.54 -90.52
CA GLU A 180 61.51 31.35 -90.04
C GLU A 180 61.47 30.35 -88.89
N LEU A 181 62.23 29.25 -88.94
CA LEU A 181 62.34 28.27 -87.85
C LEU A 181 63.05 28.87 -86.64
N SER A 182 64.10 29.69 -86.81
CA SER A 182 64.73 30.37 -85.67
C SER A 182 63.82 31.44 -85.05
N ALA A 183 63.09 32.21 -85.87
CA ALA A 183 62.07 33.13 -85.38
C ALA A 183 60.91 32.40 -84.66
N GLN A 184 60.42 31.29 -85.21
CA GLN A 184 59.44 30.42 -84.56
C GLN A 184 60.00 29.76 -83.29
N THR A 185 61.29 29.42 -83.25
CA THR A 185 61.94 28.86 -82.05
C THR A 185 62.02 29.91 -80.95
N MET A 186 62.39 31.15 -81.27
CA MET A 186 62.36 32.26 -80.31
C MET A 186 60.93 32.54 -79.83
N ALA A 187 59.95 32.59 -80.73
CA ALA A 187 58.53 32.80 -80.37
C ALA A 187 57.97 31.66 -79.49
N LEU A 188 58.29 30.40 -79.82
CA LEU A 188 57.94 29.24 -79.00
C LEU A 188 58.65 29.27 -77.64
N GLN A 189 59.85 29.82 -77.56
CA GLN A 189 60.57 30.00 -76.30
C GLN A 189 59.94 31.10 -75.44
N THR A 190 59.45 32.20 -76.05
CA THR A 190 58.68 33.24 -75.33
C THR A 190 57.35 32.69 -74.83
N ILE A 191 56.59 32.00 -75.68
CA ILE A 191 55.31 31.36 -75.30
C ILE A 191 55.54 30.29 -74.21
N LYS A 192 56.68 29.59 -74.20
CA LYS A 192 57.04 28.67 -73.11
C LYS A 192 57.35 29.40 -71.80
N SER A 193 58.05 30.54 -71.83
CA SER A 193 58.27 31.32 -70.61
C SER A 193 57.00 31.97 -70.08
N GLU A 194 56.11 32.45 -70.97
CA GLU A 194 54.80 32.98 -70.60
C GLU A 194 53.93 31.88 -69.97
N ARG A 195 53.83 30.70 -70.60
CA ARG A 195 53.12 29.56 -70.00
C ARG A 195 53.70 29.10 -68.67
N ALA A 196 55.02 29.13 -68.51
CA ALA A 196 55.65 28.79 -67.23
C ALA A 196 55.31 29.81 -66.13
N ALA A 197 55.22 31.10 -66.47
CA ALA A 197 54.77 32.15 -65.56
C ALA A 197 53.26 32.01 -65.24
N ASP A 198 52.42 31.70 -66.24
CA ASP A 198 51.00 31.43 -66.04
C ASP A 198 50.77 30.19 -65.16
N GLU A 199 51.51 29.10 -65.40
CA GLU A 199 51.46 27.88 -64.56
C GLU A 199 51.87 28.17 -63.11
N GLN A 200 52.90 29.01 -62.91
CA GLN A 200 53.30 29.48 -61.57
C GLN A 200 52.19 30.30 -60.91
N MET A 201 51.66 31.33 -61.57
CA MET A 201 50.56 32.16 -61.07
C MET A 201 49.31 31.33 -60.73
N ILE A 202 48.95 30.36 -61.59
CA ILE A 202 47.82 29.44 -61.32
C ILE A 202 48.11 28.59 -60.08
N SER A 203 49.34 28.10 -59.90
CA SER A 203 49.72 27.32 -58.72
C SER A 203 49.69 28.14 -57.43
N GLU A 204 50.12 29.41 -57.48
CA GLU A 204 50.06 30.35 -56.34
C GLU A 204 48.61 30.66 -55.96
N LEU A 205 47.75 30.98 -56.93
CA LEU A 205 46.33 31.26 -56.69
C LEU A 205 45.56 30.04 -56.14
N LEU A 206 45.91 28.82 -56.56
CA LEU A 206 45.35 27.59 -55.99
C LEU A 206 45.77 27.40 -54.52
N ASN A 207 47.03 27.71 -54.19
CA ASN A 207 47.58 27.59 -52.85
C ASN A 207 46.98 28.66 -51.89
N GLU A 208 46.77 29.89 -52.38
CA GLU A 208 46.00 30.92 -51.67
C GLU A 208 44.53 30.49 -51.45
N GLN A 209 43.89 29.88 -52.46
CA GLN A 209 42.52 29.41 -52.30
C GLN A 209 42.40 28.25 -51.30
N GLU A 210 43.39 27.36 -51.24
CA GLU A 210 43.42 26.25 -50.28
C GLU A 210 43.68 26.73 -48.84
N THR A 211 44.60 27.68 -48.66
CA THR A 211 44.87 28.30 -47.33
C THR A 211 43.71 29.16 -46.81
N LEU A 212 42.98 29.84 -47.70
CA LEU A 212 41.74 30.54 -47.31
C LEU A 212 40.63 29.56 -46.88
N ARG A 213 40.51 28.40 -47.54
CA ARG A 213 39.55 27.35 -47.17
C ARG A 213 39.87 26.72 -45.81
N SER A 214 41.14 26.42 -45.53
CA SER A 214 41.53 25.87 -44.23
C SER A 214 41.28 26.88 -43.10
N ALA A 215 41.70 28.14 -43.26
CA ALA A 215 41.43 29.19 -42.27
C ALA A 215 39.93 29.40 -42.00
N GLN A 216 39.07 29.30 -43.03
CA GLN A 216 37.62 29.42 -42.86
C GLN A 216 37.00 28.20 -42.16
N SER A 217 37.53 27.00 -42.41
CA SER A 217 37.14 25.77 -41.70
C SER A 217 37.52 25.84 -40.21
N ASP A 218 38.74 26.30 -39.90
CA ASP A 218 39.23 26.41 -38.53
C ASP A 218 38.45 27.44 -37.71
N GLN A 219 38.08 28.58 -38.31
CA GLN A 219 37.20 29.57 -37.68
C GLN A 219 35.79 29.00 -37.41
N GLN A 220 35.21 28.25 -38.34
CA GLN A 220 33.91 27.59 -38.11
C GLN A 220 33.99 26.59 -36.96
N GLY A 221 35.08 25.82 -36.88
CA GLY A 221 35.35 24.91 -35.76
C GLY A 221 35.44 25.66 -34.42
N GLN A 222 36.23 26.74 -34.35
CA GLN A 222 36.35 27.55 -33.13
C GLN A 222 35.01 28.13 -32.66
N VAL A 223 34.19 28.67 -33.56
CA VAL A 223 32.86 29.22 -33.21
C VAL A 223 31.92 28.13 -32.72
N GLN A 224 31.97 26.92 -33.28
CA GLN A 224 31.20 25.77 -32.78
C GLN A 224 31.65 25.37 -31.37
N TYR A 225 32.95 25.23 -31.13
CA TYR A 225 33.49 24.92 -29.79
C TYR A 225 33.13 25.99 -28.75
N GLU A 226 33.15 27.27 -29.11
CA GLU A 226 32.77 28.35 -28.20
C GLU A 226 31.27 28.31 -27.84
N LEU A 227 30.40 28.02 -28.81
CA LEU A 227 28.96 27.83 -28.60
C LEU A 227 28.65 26.59 -27.74
N GLU A 228 29.36 25.48 -27.96
CA GLU A 228 29.28 24.29 -27.11
C GLU A 228 29.74 24.58 -25.67
N MET A 229 30.83 25.33 -25.51
CA MET A 229 31.30 25.79 -24.20
C MET A 229 30.29 26.68 -23.47
N GLN A 230 29.65 27.62 -24.18
CA GLN A 230 28.60 28.48 -23.60
C GLN A 230 27.37 27.66 -23.19
N THR A 231 26.91 26.73 -24.03
CA THR A 231 25.75 25.87 -23.71
C THR A 231 26.04 24.88 -22.58
N LEU A 232 27.27 24.38 -22.45
CA LEU A 232 27.71 23.57 -21.31
C LEU A 232 27.77 24.40 -20.01
N ARG A 233 28.27 25.64 -20.05
CA ARG A 233 28.26 26.55 -18.89
C ARG A 233 26.84 26.85 -18.42
N ALA A 234 25.93 27.21 -19.33
CA ALA A 234 24.52 27.46 -18.99
C ALA A 234 23.81 26.21 -18.42
N ARG A 235 24.20 25.00 -18.87
CA ARG A 235 23.71 23.73 -18.28
C ARG A 235 24.27 23.48 -16.88
N LEU A 236 25.55 23.80 -16.63
CA LEU A 236 26.16 23.71 -15.31
C LEU A 236 25.48 24.66 -14.31
N GLU A 237 25.34 25.94 -14.67
CA GLU A 237 24.68 26.96 -13.85
C GLU A 237 23.24 26.54 -13.48
N LYS A 238 22.46 26.05 -14.46
CA LYS A 238 21.11 25.52 -14.22
C LYS A 238 21.10 24.30 -13.28
N ASN A 239 22.10 23.43 -13.36
CA ASN A 239 22.23 22.28 -12.47
C ASN A 239 22.64 22.71 -11.05
N GLU A 240 23.51 23.70 -10.91
CA GLU A 240 23.91 24.29 -9.63
C GLU A 240 22.72 24.98 -8.94
N GLU A 241 21.90 25.73 -9.68
CA GLU A 241 20.64 26.28 -9.15
C GLU A 241 19.66 25.19 -8.70
N ALA A 242 19.51 24.12 -9.48
CA ALA A 242 18.63 23.01 -9.15
C ALA A 242 19.11 22.27 -7.90
N LEU A 243 20.42 22.06 -7.77
CA LEU A 243 21.04 21.48 -6.58
C LEU A 243 20.82 22.37 -5.35
N ARG A 244 20.99 23.69 -5.48
CA ARG A 244 20.75 24.64 -4.38
C ARG A 244 19.29 24.61 -3.93
N LYS A 245 18.32 24.64 -4.86
CA LYS A 245 16.88 24.52 -4.56
C LYS A 245 16.55 23.18 -3.88
N HIS A 246 17.13 22.08 -4.33
CA HIS A 246 16.96 20.78 -3.68
C HIS A 246 17.54 20.78 -2.26
N GLN A 247 18.69 21.41 -2.04
CA GLN A 247 19.30 21.51 -0.71
C GLN A 247 18.50 22.42 0.24
N GLU A 248 17.96 23.54 -0.26
CA GLU A 248 16.98 24.38 0.47
C GLU A 248 15.74 23.57 0.88
N GLN A 249 15.19 22.75 -0.04
CA GLN A 249 14.04 21.88 0.24
C GLN A 249 14.36 20.77 1.26
N VAL A 250 15.53 20.13 1.17
CA VAL A 250 15.99 19.12 2.14
C VAL A 250 16.16 19.74 3.52
N ASN A 251 16.75 20.95 3.62
CA ASN A 251 16.91 21.65 4.88
C ASN A 251 15.54 22.00 5.51
N SER A 252 14.59 22.53 4.73
CA SER A 252 13.25 22.83 5.23
C SER A 252 12.49 21.57 5.67
N SER A 253 12.65 20.45 4.95
CA SER A 253 12.11 19.15 5.36
C SER A 253 12.74 18.66 6.68
N HIS A 254 14.06 18.83 6.84
CA HIS A 254 14.77 18.47 8.06
C HIS A 254 14.32 19.31 9.27
N GLU A 255 14.15 20.62 9.11
CA GLU A 255 13.58 21.50 10.14
C GLU A 255 12.16 21.08 10.55
N GLN A 256 11.31 20.69 9.59
CA GLN A 256 9.99 20.14 9.87
C GLN A 256 10.06 18.84 10.67
N ILE A 257 10.94 17.90 10.27
CA ILE A 257 11.17 16.64 10.99
C ILE A 257 11.59 16.91 12.44
N LEU A 258 12.58 17.78 12.67
CA LEU A 258 13.02 18.17 14.00
C LEU A 258 11.89 18.78 14.84
N SER A 259 11.01 19.59 14.24
CA SER A 259 9.84 20.15 14.92
C SER A 259 8.81 19.09 15.32
N TYR A 260 8.59 18.08 14.48
CA TYR A 260 7.71 16.95 14.77
C TYR A 260 8.31 16.02 15.82
N GLU A 261 9.62 15.75 15.78
CA GLU A 261 10.33 14.97 16.78
C GLU A 261 10.25 15.64 18.16
N ALA A 262 10.50 16.96 18.24
CA ALA A 262 10.36 17.72 19.47
C ALA A 262 8.91 17.71 20.01
N SER A 263 7.91 17.88 19.13
CA SER A 263 6.49 17.80 19.52
C SER A 263 6.08 16.39 19.96
N LEU A 264 6.65 15.35 19.36
CA LEU A 264 6.38 13.95 19.68
C LEU A 264 6.98 13.57 21.03
N GLU A 265 8.20 14.04 21.33
CA GLU A 265 8.84 13.82 22.63
C GLU A 265 8.12 14.59 23.76
N ALA A 266 7.70 15.83 23.50
CA ALA A 266 6.84 16.57 24.41
C ALA A 266 5.54 15.82 24.70
N LYS A 267 4.89 15.26 23.67
CA LYS A 267 3.65 14.47 23.83
C LYS A 267 3.86 13.16 24.57
N LYS A 268 4.98 12.45 24.38
CA LYS A 268 5.34 11.30 25.22
C LYS A 268 5.47 11.68 26.69
N SER A 269 6.14 12.80 26.99
CA SER A 269 6.28 13.25 28.38
C SER A 269 4.95 13.63 29.03
N GLU A 270 4.02 14.23 28.27
CA GLU A 270 2.66 14.52 28.74
C GLU A 270 1.84 13.24 28.99
N ILE A 271 2.00 12.23 28.14
CA ILE A 271 1.34 10.91 28.33
C ILE A 271 1.88 10.23 29.59
N ALA A 272 3.21 10.15 29.77
CA ALA A 272 3.82 9.52 30.94
C ALA A 272 3.37 10.18 32.27
N GLN A 273 3.27 11.52 32.30
CA GLN A 273 2.74 12.25 33.47
C GLN A 273 1.28 11.90 33.78
N LYS A 274 0.45 11.73 32.74
CA LYS A 274 -0.96 11.33 32.89
C LYS A 274 -1.12 9.86 33.29
N GLU A 275 -0.25 8.98 32.82
CA GLU A 275 -0.20 7.58 33.23
C GLU A 275 0.13 7.48 34.74
N GLU A 276 1.12 8.25 35.22
CA GLU A 276 1.45 8.35 36.66
C GLU A 276 0.30 8.95 37.49
N GLU A 277 -0.42 9.95 36.96
CA GLU A 277 -1.62 10.51 37.61
C GLU A 277 -2.77 9.48 37.69
N VAL A 278 -3.02 8.73 36.61
CA VAL A 278 -4.02 7.65 36.60
C VAL A 278 -3.64 6.54 37.58
N GLU A 279 -2.36 6.14 37.64
CA GLU A 279 -1.89 5.14 38.60
C GLU A 279 -2.11 5.60 40.06
N ARG A 280 -1.79 6.86 40.39
CA ARG A 280 -2.12 7.45 41.70
C ARG A 280 -3.62 7.40 42.01
N ILE A 281 -4.46 7.83 41.08
CA ILE A 281 -5.93 7.83 41.25
C ILE A 281 -6.45 6.39 41.43
N MET A 282 -5.90 5.41 40.71
CA MET A 282 -6.26 3.99 40.88
C MET A 282 -5.85 3.46 42.25
N ILE A 283 -4.67 3.82 42.76
CA ILE A 283 -4.22 3.45 44.11
C ILE A 283 -5.13 4.05 45.18
N ASP A 284 -5.47 5.34 45.08
CA ASP A 284 -6.39 6.00 46.03
C ASP A 284 -7.81 5.42 45.95
N CYS A 285 -8.33 5.12 44.77
CA CYS A 285 -9.62 4.43 44.59
C CYS A 285 -9.61 3.05 45.24
N ASN A 286 -8.55 2.26 45.01
CA ASN A 286 -8.42 0.92 45.59
C ASN A 286 -8.32 0.99 47.13
N ARG A 287 -7.58 1.95 47.68
CA ARG A 287 -7.52 2.18 49.14
C ARG A 287 -8.91 2.51 49.70
N MET A 288 -9.62 3.46 49.09
CA MET A 288 -10.96 3.85 49.52
C MET A 288 -11.96 2.68 49.46
N VAL A 289 -11.90 1.85 48.41
CA VAL A 289 -12.75 0.65 48.29
C VAL A 289 -12.43 -0.36 49.39
N GLN A 290 -11.15 -0.58 49.71
CA GLN A 290 -10.75 -1.46 50.82
C GLN A 290 -11.23 -0.92 52.17
N GLU A 291 -11.03 0.38 52.45
CA GLU A 291 -11.50 1.04 53.68
C GLU A 291 -13.03 0.91 53.86
N GLN A 292 -13.80 1.02 52.77
CA GLN A 292 -15.26 0.80 52.81
C GLN A 292 -15.64 -0.68 53.00
N ALA A 293 -14.89 -1.62 52.42
CA ALA A 293 -15.11 -3.05 52.63
C ALA A 293 -14.82 -3.46 54.08
N ASP A 294 -13.72 -2.97 54.65
CA ASP A 294 -13.35 -3.20 56.05
C ASP A 294 -14.40 -2.60 57.01
N LEU A 295 -14.87 -1.38 56.74
CA LEU A 295 -15.96 -0.75 57.51
C LEU A 295 -17.27 -1.52 57.42
N ALA A 296 -17.62 -2.05 56.24
CA ALA A 296 -18.82 -2.87 56.05
C ALA A 296 -18.72 -4.20 56.81
N HIS A 297 -17.54 -4.83 56.82
CA HIS A 297 -17.27 -6.04 57.59
C HIS A 297 -17.37 -5.81 59.10
N VAL A 298 -16.81 -4.71 59.63
CA VAL A 298 -16.95 -4.35 61.05
C VAL A 298 -18.42 -4.17 61.42
N LYS A 299 -19.20 -3.44 60.61
CA LYS A 299 -20.65 -3.26 60.85
C LYS A 299 -21.44 -4.56 60.76
N GLN A 300 -21.02 -5.51 59.92
CA GLN A 300 -21.64 -6.83 59.88
C GLN A 300 -21.41 -7.57 61.20
N LEU A 301 -20.18 -7.57 61.73
CA LEU A 301 -19.87 -8.16 63.03
C LEU A 301 -20.66 -7.50 64.17
N GLU A 302 -20.76 -6.17 64.20
CA GLU A 302 -21.58 -5.44 65.19
C GLU A 302 -23.06 -5.88 65.18
N VAL A 303 -23.62 -6.15 63.99
CA VAL A 303 -24.99 -6.66 63.84
C VAL A 303 -25.09 -8.13 64.23
N GLU A 304 -24.11 -8.96 63.91
CA GLU A 304 -24.07 -10.38 64.30
C GLU A 304 -23.97 -10.55 65.82
N ASP A 305 -23.12 -9.76 66.49
CA ASP A 305 -23.00 -9.72 67.96
C ASP A 305 -24.32 -9.27 68.61
N ALA A 306 -24.94 -8.18 68.13
CA ALA A 306 -26.22 -7.69 68.64
C ALA A 306 -27.36 -8.70 68.44
N LEU A 307 -27.36 -9.46 67.34
CA LEU A 307 -28.30 -10.57 67.11
C LEU A 307 -28.05 -11.74 68.05
N LEU A 308 -26.79 -12.02 68.41
CA LEU A 308 -26.42 -13.07 69.35
C LEU A 308 -26.81 -12.71 70.80
N GLU A 309 -26.62 -11.45 71.20
CA GLU A 309 -27.14 -10.92 72.47
C GLU A 309 -28.68 -11.00 72.54
N ALA A 310 -29.37 -10.55 71.48
CA ALA A 310 -30.83 -10.64 71.41
C ALA A 310 -31.33 -12.09 71.47
N LYS A 311 -30.65 -13.02 70.78
CA LYS A 311 -30.95 -14.45 70.81
C LYS A 311 -30.78 -15.03 72.22
N THR A 312 -29.65 -14.79 72.88
CA THR A 312 -29.40 -15.31 74.24
C THR A 312 -30.37 -14.74 75.27
N SER A 313 -30.80 -13.48 75.12
CA SER A 313 -31.85 -12.89 75.95
C SER A 313 -33.22 -13.56 75.73
N LEU A 314 -33.58 -13.89 74.48
CA LEU A 314 -34.80 -14.62 74.16
C LEU A 314 -34.78 -16.07 74.68
N GLU A 315 -33.63 -16.75 74.61
CA GLU A 315 -33.44 -18.09 75.20
C GLU A 315 -33.67 -18.05 76.72
N GLN A 316 -33.06 -17.09 77.43
CA GLN A 316 -33.31 -16.87 78.87
C GLN A 316 -34.79 -16.59 79.19
N GLN A 317 -35.48 -15.78 78.38
CA GLN A 317 -36.90 -15.52 78.57
C GLN A 317 -37.77 -16.78 78.34
N LEU A 318 -37.37 -17.64 77.39
CA LEU A 318 -38.06 -18.89 77.11
C LEU A 318 -37.89 -19.91 78.25
N ASP A 319 -36.70 -19.99 78.84
CA ASP A 319 -36.44 -20.82 80.03
C ASP A 319 -37.28 -20.35 81.22
N ILE A 320 -37.32 -19.04 81.49
CA ILE A 320 -38.18 -18.46 82.54
C ILE A 320 -39.66 -18.75 82.25
N ASN A 321 -40.11 -18.63 81.00
CA ASN A 321 -41.50 -18.91 80.63
C ASN A 321 -41.85 -20.39 80.81
N THR A 322 -40.90 -21.29 80.53
CA THR A 322 -41.05 -22.74 80.72
C THR A 322 -41.17 -23.07 82.20
N TYR A 323 -40.26 -22.57 83.04
CA TYR A 323 -40.33 -22.72 84.50
C TYR A 323 -41.65 -22.20 85.09
N LEU A 324 -42.12 -21.02 84.66
CA LEU A 324 -43.40 -20.47 85.11
C LEU A 324 -44.61 -21.31 84.65
N ARG A 325 -44.57 -21.94 83.47
CA ARG A 325 -45.63 -22.87 83.02
C ARG A 325 -45.65 -24.15 83.85
N GLU A 326 -44.48 -24.69 84.18
CA GLU A 326 -44.36 -25.86 85.06
C GLU A 326 -44.91 -25.54 86.45
N GLU A 327 -44.54 -24.38 87.03
CA GLU A 327 -45.02 -23.97 88.35
C GLU A 327 -46.54 -23.71 88.37
N VAL A 328 -47.09 -23.04 87.35
CA VAL A 328 -48.55 -22.88 87.20
C VAL A 328 -49.25 -24.23 87.03
N SER A 329 -48.61 -25.21 86.42
CA SER A 329 -49.17 -26.57 86.28
C SER A 329 -49.15 -27.31 87.62
N ARG A 330 -48.04 -27.26 88.36
CA ARG A 330 -47.92 -27.77 89.74
C ARG A 330 -48.99 -27.19 90.66
N LEU A 331 -49.16 -25.87 90.66
CA LEU A 331 -50.16 -25.17 91.46
C LEU A 331 -51.60 -25.55 91.06
N ARG A 332 -51.86 -25.83 89.77
CA ARG A 332 -53.18 -26.34 89.32
C ARG A 332 -53.45 -27.75 89.82
N GLU A 333 -52.45 -28.63 89.81
CA GLU A 333 -52.54 -29.99 90.36
C GLU A 333 -52.78 -29.97 91.88
N GLU A 334 -52.04 -29.12 92.61
CA GLU A 334 -52.23 -28.93 94.06
C GLU A 334 -53.63 -28.38 94.37
N ASN A 335 -54.09 -27.34 93.66
CA ASN A 335 -55.45 -26.82 93.82
C ASN A 335 -56.52 -27.87 93.49
N HIS A 336 -56.29 -28.73 92.49
CA HIS A 336 -57.19 -29.84 92.19
C HIS A 336 -57.20 -30.88 93.32
N HIS A 337 -56.04 -31.22 93.88
CA HIS A 337 -55.95 -32.14 95.01
C HIS A 337 -56.64 -31.59 96.27
N LEU A 338 -56.40 -30.32 96.61
CA LEU A 338 -57.08 -29.63 97.71
C LEU A 338 -58.61 -29.57 97.49
N LYS A 339 -59.06 -29.32 96.26
CA LYS A 339 -60.49 -29.35 95.92
C LYS A 339 -61.09 -30.74 96.13
N ASN A 340 -60.39 -31.79 95.73
CA ASN A 340 -60.84 -33.17 95.93
C ASN A 340 -60.86 -33.53 97.44
N GLN A 341 -59.88 -33.08 98.23
CA GLN A 341 -59.89 -33.25 99.69
C GLN A 341 -61.06 -32.52 100.36
N ILE A 342 -61.39 -31.30 99.91
CA ILE A 342 -62.56 -30.55 100.40
C ILE A 342 -63.86 -31.31 100.05
N GLU A 343 -64.00 -31.80 98.82
CA GLU A 343 -65.17 -32.60 98.41
C GLU A 343 -65.31 -33.90 99.22
N GLU A 344 -64.20 -34.56 99.54
CA GLU A 344 -64.17 -35.75 100.40
C GLU A 344 -64.59 -35.42 101.84
N VAL A 345 -64.03 -34.37 102.45
CA VAL A 345 -64.40 -33.90 103.79
C VAL A 345 -65.85 -33.44 103.86
N ASP A 346 -66.34 -32.69 102.86
CA ASP A 346 -67.74 -32.28 102.76
C ASP A 346 -68.65 -33.53 102.65
N SER A 347 -68.26 -34.54 101.86
CA SER A 347 -69.02 -35.79 101.75
C SER A 347 -69.12 -36.57 103.08
N GLU A 348 -68.14 -36.42 103.96
CA GLU A 348 -68.14 -36.99 105.31
C GLU A 348 -68.91 -36.14 106.33
N VAL A 349 -68.77 -34.81 106.26
CA VAL A 349 -69.27 -33.88 107.27
C VAL A 349 -70.73 -33.51 107.02
N VAL A 350 -71.14 -33.31 105.77
CA VAL A 350 -72.54 -32.95 105.43
C VAL A 350 -73.54 -33.98 105.95
N PRO A 351 -73.35 -35.32 105.77
CA PRO A 351 -74.28 -36.30 106.34
C PRO A 351 -74.29 -36.34 107.87
N LYS A 352 -73.17 -35.98 108.53
CA LYS A 352 -73.09 -35.88 109.99
C LYS A 352 -73.83 -34.63 110.49
N LEU A 353 -73.69 -33.49 109.80
CA LEU A 353 -74.43 -32.26 110.08
C LEU A 353 -75.93 -32.47 109.91
N VAL A 354 -76.38 -33.04 108.78
CA VAL A 354 -77.81 -33.32 108.54
C VAL A 354 -78.40 -34.22 109.64
N ARG A 355 -77.69 -35.28 110.06
CA ARG A 355 -78.15 -36.11 111.20
C ARG A 355 -78.22 -35.33 112.52
N LEU A 356 -77.25 -34.45 112.79
CA LEU A 356 -77.25 -33.60 113.99
C LEU A 356 -78.33 -32.52 113.94
N GLU A 357 -78.72 -32.06 112.75
CA GLU A 357 -79.89 -31.19 112.54
C GLU A 357 -81.18 -31.97 112.79
N ASP A 358 -81.35 -33.15 112.21
CA ASP A 358 -82.48 -34.06 112.48
C ASP A 358 -82.61 -34.39 113.98
N GLU A 359 -81.49 -34.70 114.66
CA GLU A 359 -81.45 -34.96 116.10
C GLU A 359 -81.80 -33.70 116.93
N ASN A 360 -81.33 -32.51 116.51
CA ASN A 360 -81.72 -31.26 117.16
C ASN A 360 -83.19 -30.93 116.97
N GLU A 361 -83.78 -31.19 115.80
CA GLU A 361 -85.22 -31.04 115.58
C GLU A 361 -86.02 -32.02 116.44
N GLN A 362 -85.59 -33.27 116.54
CA GLN A 362 -86.20 -34.26 117.43
C GLN A 362 -86.10 -33.84 118.90
N LEU A 363 -84.95 -33.34 119.36
CA LEU A 363 -84.76 -32.85 120.73
C LEU A 363 -85.61 -31.60 121.02
N ARG A 364 -85.71 -30.66 120.07
CA ARG A 364 -86.61 -29.50 120.16
C ARG A 364 -88.08 -29.94 120.25
N ALA A 365 -88.48 -30.94 119.46
CA ALA A 365 -89.82 -31.53 119.50
C ALA A 365 -90.11 -32.31 120.79
N GLN A 366 -89.09 -32.90 121.44
CA GLN A 366 -89.24 -33.52 122.76
C GLN A 366 -89.32 -32.47 123.88
N LEU A 367 -88.50 -31.41 123.82
CA LEU A 367 -88.54 -30.30 124.77
C LEU A 367 -89.87 -29.53 124.73
N SER A 368 -90.51 -29.43 123.57
CA SER A 368 -91.84 -28.81 123.44
C SER A 368 -93.01 -29.70 123.89
N ARG A 369 -92.74 -30.93 124.34
CA ARG A 369 -93.73 -31.89 124.87
C ARG A 369 -93.60 -32.15 126.37
N ARG A 370 -92.71 -31.43 127.06
CA ARG A 370 -92.63 -31.33 128.53
C ARG A 370 -93.22 -30.00 128.98
#